data_AF-A0A965U6G5-F1
#
_entry.id   AF-A0A965U6G5-F1
#
_cell.length_a   1.000
_cell.length_b   1.000
_cell.length_c   1.000
_cell.angle_alpha   90.00
_cell.angle_beta   90.00
_cell.angle_gamma   90.00
#
_symmetry.space_group_name_H-M   'P 1'
#
loop_
_entity.id
_entity.type
_entity.pdbx_description
1 polymer ?
#
loop_
_entity_poly.entity_id
_entity_poly.type
_entity_poly.pdbx_seq_one_letter_code
_entity_poly.pdbx_strand_id
1 'polypeptide(L)' 'PCMVRASAKNYLRVSSVTDPADYAPILSELAANKGAISIETRLNLMKKAFAHTALYDTTIAAFFSQVQAAQLPYTFKN' A
#
# COMPACT_ATOMS: atom_id res chain seq x y z
N PRO A 1 3.86 4.29 4.31
CA PRO A 1 4.42 3.61 3.10
C PRO A 1 5.51 2.56 3.36
N CYS A 2 6.50 2.84 4.23
CA CYS A 2 7.64 1.94 4.45
C CYS A 2 7.22 0.53 4.91
N MET A 3 6.37 0.43 5.94
CA MET A 3 5.87 -0.85 6.44
C MET A 3 5.14 -1.67 5.35
N VAL A 4 4.27 -1.02 4.58
CA VAL A 4 3.50 -1.65 3.49
C VAL A 4 4.42 -2.22 2.40
N ARG A 5 5.49 -1.50 2.03
CA ARG A 5 6.47 -1.98 1.04
C ARG A 5 7.31 -3.13 1.59
N ALA A 6 7.68 -3.07 2.87
CA ALA A 6 8.47 -4.11 3.53
C ALA A 6 7.68 -5.42 3.68
N SER A 7 6.41 -5.36 4.07
CA SER A 7 5.53 -6.55 4.13
C SER A 7 5.27 -7.11 2.72
N ALA A 8 4.97 -6.26 1.74
CA ALA A 8 4.71 -6.68 0.36
C ALA A 8 5.91 -7.40 -0.28
N LYS A 9 7.15 -6.90 -0.08
CA LYS A 9 8.36 -7.57 -0.56
C LYS A 9 8.50 -9.01 -0.03
N ASN A 10 8.00 -9.25 1.18
CA ASN A 10 8.08 -10.55 1.87
C ASN A 10 6.83 -11.43 1.64
N TYR A 11 6.15 -11.31 0.49
CA TYR A 11 4.91 -12.03 0.18
C TYR A 11 5.01 -13.57 0.24
N LEU A 12 6.21 -14.13 0.21
CA LEU A 12 6.40 -15.57 0.44
C LEU A 12 5.93 -15.99 1.85
N ARG A 13 5.96 -15.07 2.83
CA ARG A 13 5.68 -15.34 4.25
C ARG A 13 4.65 -14.39 4.88
N VAL A 14 4.38 -13.24 4.27
CA VAL A 14 3.53 -12.18 4.83
C VAL A 14 2.44 -11.78 3.84
N SER A 15 1.21 -11.58 4.31
CA SER A 15 0.11 -11.04 3.51
C SER A 15 -0.07 -9.55 3.82
N SER A 16 0.22 -8.66 2.87
CA SER A 16 0.10 -7.20 3.05
C SER A 16 -1.23 -6.70 2.48
N VAL A 17 -2.15 -6.28 3.33
CA VAL A 17 -3.49 -5.82 2.91
C VAL A 17 -3.55 -4.29 2.94
N THR A 18 -3.96 -3.69 1.83
CA THR A 18 -4.08 -2.22 1.66
C THR A 18 -5.46 -1.76 1.25
N ASP A 19 -6.40 -2.68 1.06
CA ASP A 19 -7.76 -2.41 0.60
C ASP A 19 -8.77 -3.18 1.47
N PRO A 20 -9.71 -2.49 2.15
CA PRO A 20 -10.72 -3.13 2.97
C PRO A 20 -11.59 -4.15 2.23
N ALA A 21 -11.75 -4.02 0.91
CA ALA A 21 -12.51 -4.98 0.12
C ALA A 21 -11.90 -6.40 0.15
N ASP A 22 -10.60 -6.53 0.47
CA ASP A 22 -9.93 -7.82 0.55
C ASP A 22 -10.20 -8.57 1.88
N TYR A 23 -10.79 -7.93 2.88
CA TYR A 23 -10.96 -8.55 4.20
C TYR A 23 -11.88 -9.78 4.16
N ALA A 24 -13.06 -9.65 3.53
CA ALA A 24 -14.00 -10.75 3.41
C ALA A 24 -13.41 -11.99 2.68
N PRO A 25 -12.82 -11.87 1.47
CA PRO A 25 -12.23 -13.02 0.79
C PRO A 25 -11.05 -13.62 1.55
N ILE A 26 -10.22 -12.81 2.21
CA ILE A 26 -9.11 -13.30 3.07
C ILE A 26 -9.65 -14.13 4.23
N LEU A 27 -10.68 -13.66 4.93
CA LEU A 27 -11.28 -14.39 6.05
C LEU A 27 -11.88 -15.72 5.60
N SER A 28 -12.58 -15.73 4.46
CA SER A 28 -13.09 -16.96 3.86
C SER A 28 -11.97 -17.94 3.49
N GLU A 29 -10.88 -17.46 2.92
CA GLU A 29 -9.72 -18.29 2.57
C GLU A 29 -9.05 -18.88 3.81
N LEU A 30 -8.83 -18.07 4.85
CA LEU A 30 -8.27 -18.55 6.13
C LEU A 30 -9.13 -19.65 6.73
N ALA A 31 -10.46 -19.47 6.75
CA ALA A 31 -11.38 -20.47 7.29
C ALA A 31 -11.33 -21.79 6.51
N ALA A 32 -11.23 -21.72 5.17
CA ALA A 32 -11.16 -22.89 4.30
C ALA A 32 -9.80 -23.61 4.38
N ASN A 33 -8.71 -22.87 4.58
CA ASN A 33 -7.34 -23.37 4.45
C ASN A 33 -6.62 -23.54 5.80
N LYS A 34 -7.35 -23.87 6.87
CA LYS A 34 -6.78 -24.10 8.23
C LYS A 34 -5.91 -22.94 8.73
N GLY A 35 -6.35 -21.71 8.48
CA GLY A 35 -5.65 -20.48 8.86
C GLY A 35 -4.49 -20.09 7.95
N ALA A 36 -4.35 -20.73 6.78
CA ALA A 36 -3.32 -20.38 5.80
C ALA A 36 -3.92 -19.57 4.64
N ILE A 37 -3.11 -18.65 4.11
CA ILE A 37 -3.38 -18.00 2.82
C ILE A 37 -2.54 -18.69 1.74
N SER A 38 -3.05 -18.81 0.54
CA SER A 38 -2.32 -19.35 -0.61
C SER A 38 -1.20 -18.42 -1.07
N ILE A 39 -0.21 -18.97 -1.77
CA ILE A 39 0.85 -18.16 -2.37
C ILE A 39 0.31 -17.21 -3.45
N GLU A 40 -0.73 -17.64 -4.16
CA GLU A 40 -1.39 -16.86 -5.21
C GLU A 40 -2.06 -15.61 -4.62
N THR A 41 -2.86 -15.76 -3.56
CA THR A 41 -3.47 -14.62 -2.87
C THR A 41 -2.40 -13.67 -2.34
N ARG A 42 -1.33 -14.17 -1.72
CA ARG A 42 -0.24 -13.29 -1.24
C ARG A 42 0.45 -12.53 -2.36
N LEU A 43 0.67 -13.16 -3.51
CA LEU A 43 1.23 -12.51 -4.68
C LEU A 43 0.31 -11.39 -5.19
N ASN A 44 -0.99 -11.62 -5.21
CA ASN A 44 -1.98 -10.61 -5.62
C ASN A 44 -2.04 -9.43 -4.62
N LEU A 45 -2.03 -9.72 -3.32
CA LEU A 45 -1.96 -8.70 -2.26
C LEU A 45 -0.67 -7.86 -2.37
N MET A 46 0.48 -8.49 -2.66
CA MET A 46 1.74 -7.78 -2.91
C MET A 46 1.63 -6.81 -4.09
N LYS A 47 1.04 -7.24 -5.22
CA LYS A 47 0.82 -6.37 -6.38
C LYS A 47 -0.05 -5.17 -6.01
N LYS A 48 -1.16 -5.39 -5.29
CA LYS A 48 -2.05 -4.32 -4.81
C LYS A 48 -1.31 -3.35 -3.89
N ALA A 49 -0.52 -3.85 -2.95
CA ALA A 49 0.21 -3.02 -2.00
C ALA A 49 1.22 -2.09 -2.68
N PHE A 50 1.99 -2.60 -3.66
CA PHE A 50 2.92 -1.74 -4.42
C PHE A 50 2.17 -0.73 -5.29
N ALA A 51 1.10 -1.13 -5.96
CA ALA A 51 0.25 -0.22 -6.73
C ALA A 51 -0.32 0.91 -5.86
N HIS A 52 -0.80 0.59 -4.65
CA HIS A 52 -1.31 1.57 -3.69
C HIS A 52 -0.24 2.59 -3.30
N THR A 53 0.99 2.14 -3.00
CA THR A 53 2.08 3.08 -2.67
C THR A 53 2.55 3.91 -3.86
N ALA A 54 2.55 3.35 -5.07
CA ALA A 54 2.89 4.08 -6.29
C ALA A 54 1.85 5.17 -6.60
N LEU A 55 0.56 4.87 -6.42
CA LEU A 55 -0.52 5.83 -6.58
C LEU A 55 -0.40 6.98 -5.56
N TYR A 56 -0.07 6.65 -4.31
CA TYR A 56 0.14 7.65 -3.26
C TYR A 56 1.27 8.63 -3.64
N ASP A 57 2.44 8.12 -4.02
CA ASP A 57 3.59 8.94 -4.42
C ASP A 57 3.29 9.75 -5.69
N THR A 58 2.58 9.17 -6.67
CA THR A 58 2.16 9.86 -7.90
C THR A 58 1.21 11.01 -7.59
N THR A 59 0.25 10.81 -6.69
CA THR A 59 -0.71 11.84 -6.27
C THR A 59 0.00 13.00 -5.59
N ILE A 60 0.97 12.70 -4.72
CA ILE A 60 1.81 13.72 -4.07
C ILE A 60 2.59 14.51 -5.12
N ALA A 61 3.28 13.83 -6.04
CA ALA A 61 4.06 14.48 -7.08
C ALA A 61 3.18 15.37 -7.98
N ALA A 62 2.00 14.88 -8.36
CA ALA A 62 1.04 15.63 -9.16
C ALA A 62 0.56 16.89 -8.42
N PHE A 63 0.22 16.79 -7.14
CA PHE A 63 -0.14 17.94 -6.31
C PHE A 63 1.00 18.98 -6.29
N PHE A 64 2.22 18.58 -5.93
CA PHE A 64 3.35 19.51 -5.83
C PHE A 64 3.80 20.10 -7.17
N SER A 65 3.55 19.42 -8.30
CA SER A 65 3.81 19.99 -9.63
C SER A 65 3.00 21.26 -9.92
N GLN A 66 1.87 21.43 -9.22
CA GLN A 66 0.99 22.59 -9.35
C GLN A 66 1.22 23.63 -8.25
N VAL A 67 2.13 23.40 -7.30
CA VAL A 67 2.42 24.34 -6.21
C VAL A 67 3.54 25.29 -6.65
N GLN A 68 3.28 26.59 -6.62
CA GLN A 68 4.30 27.60 -6.86
C GLN A 68 4.90 28.08 -5.54
N ALA A 69 6.21 28.38 -5.53
CA ALA A 69 6.89 28.87 -4.33
C ALA A 69 6.24 30.14 -3.75
N ALA A 70 5.65 31.00 -4.60
CA ALA A 70 4.94 32.21 -4.18
C ALA A 70 3.65 31.95 -3.37
N GLN A 71 3.11 30.73 -3.41
CA GLN A 71 1.89 30.33 -2.68
C GLN A 71 2.20 29.69 -1.33
N LEU A 72 3.47 29.41 -1.03
CA LEU A 72 3.87 28.77 0.23
C LEU A 72 3.92 29.83 1.35
N PRO A 73 3.06 29.75 2.38
CA PRO A 73 3.17 30.63 3.52
C PRO A 73 4.39 30.19 4.32
N TYR A 74 5.37 31.09 4.45
CA TYR A 74 6.57 31.03 5.30
C TYR A 74 7.89 30.51 4.72
N THR A 75 8.85 31.45 4.59
CA THR A 75 10.29 31.24 4.73
C THR A 75 10.61 30.93 6.19
N PHE A 76 11.32 29.84 6.46
CA PHE A 76 11.83 29.52 7.80
C PHE A 76 12.57 30.74 8.38
N LYS A 77 12.03 31.36 9.43
CA LYS A 77 12.71 32.41 10.17
C LYS A 77 13.45 31.75 11.33
N ASN A 78 14.78 31.87 11.31
CA ASN A 78 15.66 31.50 12.43
C ASN A 78 15.38 32.37 13.66
#